data_AF-A0A5C4STT7-F1
#
_entry.id   AF-A0A5C4STT7-F1
#
_cell.length_a   1.000
_cell.length_b   1.000
_cell.length_c   1.000
_cell.angle_alpha   90.00
_cell.angle_beta   90.00
_cell.angle_gamma   90.00
#
_symmetry.space_group_name_H-M   'P 1'
#
loop_
_entity.id
_entity.type
_entity.pdbx_description
1 polymer ?
#
loop_
_entity_poly.entity_id
_entity_poly.type
_entity_poly.pdbx_seq_one_letter_code
_entity_poly.pdbx_strand_id
1 'polypeptide(L)'
;MLMKSSKLLKLKFKHQLLMLFMALLTGTTMVSAQELTINGTVVDESGVPLAGANIVEKNTTHGAQTDFDGNFSLKTSSNAVLVVSYFVSFPKNQTTFKTKK
;
A
#
# COMPACT_ATOMS: atom_id res chain seq x y z
N MET A 1 -3.25 62.47 -11.38
CA MET A 1 -4.03 61.29 -10.95
C MET A 1 -3.56 60.03 -11.70
N LEU A 2 -2.28 59.61 -11.58
CA LEU A 2 -1.71 58.47 -12.35
C LEU A 2 -0.97 57.42 -11.52
N MET A 3 -0.83 57.63 -10.19
CA MET A 3 -0.04 56.74 -9.33
C MET A 3 -0.79 55.45 -8.89
N LYS A 4 -2.08 55.31 -9.23
CA LYS A 4 -2.90 54.17 -8.77
C LYS A 4 -2.69 52.90 -9.61
N SER A 5 -2.30 53.02 -10.88
CA SER A 5 -2.25 51.91 -11.83
C SER A 5 -1.07 50.94 -11.59
N SER A 6 0.11 51.45 -11.26
CA SER A 6 1.31 50.61 -11.03
C SER A 6 1.26 49.83 -9.71
N LYS A 7 0.63 50.39 -8.66
CA LYS A 7 0.37 49.69 -7.39
C LYS A 7 -0.62 48.55 -7.55
N LEU A 8 -1.65 48.73 -8.40
CA LEU A 8 -2.63 47.69 -8.70
C LEU A 8 -2.02 46.53 -9.51
N LEU A 9 -1.10 46.81 -10.43
CA LEU A 9 -0.39 45.77 -11.18
C LEU A 9 0.51 44.92 -10.26
N LYS A 10 1.26 45.56 -9.35
CA LYS A 10 2.09 44.86 -8.34
C LYS A 10 1.26 44.06 -7.35
N LEU A 11 0.08 44.55 -6.97
CA LEU A 11 -0.85 43.85 -6.07
C LEU A 11 -1.47 42.62 -6.75
N LYS A 12 -1.90 42.76 -8.01
CA LYS A 12 -2.38 41.63 -8.82
C LYS A 12 -1.29 40.58 -9.04
N PHE A 13 -0.05 41.00 -9.31
CA PHE A 13 1.10 40.08 -9.43
C PHE A 13 1.41 39.35 -8.12
N LYS A 14 1.33 40.05 -6.97
CA LYS A 14 1.55 39.45 -5.64
C LYS A 14 0.44 38.45 -5.27
N HIS A 15 -0.82 38.75 -5.61
CA HIS A 15 -1.93 37.82 -5.42
C HIS A 15 -1.86 36.62 -6.38
N GLN A 16 -1.45 36.84 -7.63
CA GLN A 16 -1.21 35.76 -8.60
C GLN A 16 -0.09 34.82 -8.10
N LEU A 17 0.98 35.39 -7.55
CA LEU A 17 2.09 34.62 -6.97
C LEU A 17 1.68 33.88 -5.68
N LEU A 18 0.83 34.49 -4.85
CA LEU A 18 0.28 33.88 -3.64
C LEU A 18 -0.67 32.72 -3.96
N MET A 19 -1.52 32.86 -4.98
CA MET A 19 -2.41 31.79 -5.44
C MET A 19 -1.62 30.62 -6.04
N LEU A 20 -0.56 30.89 -6.79
CA LEU A 20 0.32 29.86 -7.34
C LEU A 20 1.07 29.09 -6.25
N PHE A 21 1.50 29.78 -5.18
CA PHE A 21 2.16 29.15 -4.04
C PHE A 21 1.21 28.23 -3.28
N MET A 22 -0.04 28.66 -3.01
CA MET A 22 -1.06 27.82 -2.37
C MET A 22 -1.44 26.59 -3.19
N ALA A 23 -1.52 26.71 -4.52
CA ALA A 23 -1.84 25.58 -5.41
C ALA A 23 -0.75 24.50 -5.40
N LEU A 24 0.52 24.86 -5.17
CA LEU A 24 1.63 23.92 -5.08
C LEU A 24 1.58 23.07 -3.80
N LEU A 25 1.06 23.63 -2.70
CA LEU A 25 0.93 22.92 -1.41
C LEU A 25 -0.19 21.86 -1.42
N THR A 26 -1.22 22.03 -2.26
CA THR A 26 -2.34 21.07 -2.35
C THR A 26 -2.10 19.92 -3.33
N GLY A 27 -1.00 19.96 -4.10
CA GLY A 27 -0.74 19.02 -5.20
C GLY A 27 -0.14 17.67 -4.81
N THR A 28 0.18 17.46 -3.53
CA THR A 28 0.79 16.20 -3.07
C THR A 28 -0.23 15.42 -2.25
N THR A 29 -0.73 14.30 -2.79
CA THR A 29 -0.89 12.99 -2.09
C THR A 29 -2.02 12.15 -2.70
N MET A 30 -1.74 11.56 -3.86
CA MET A 30 -2.36 10.31 -4.27
C MET A 30 -1.26 9.43 -4.88
N VAL A 31 -0.29 9.01 -4.06
CA VAL A 31 0.63 7.94 -4.45
C VAL A 31 -0.16 6.64 -4.32
N SER A 32 -0.69 6.15 -5.43
CA SER A 32 -1.25 4.80 -5.49
C SER A 32 -0.09 3.82 -5.44
N ALA A 33 0.03 3.07 -4.34
CA ALA A 33 0.89 1.90 -4.31
C ALA A 33 0.27 0.84 -5.24
N GLN A 34 1.04 0.33 -6.21
CA GLN A 34 0.55 -0.69 -7.13
C GLN A 34 0.25 -1.98 -6.33
N GLU A 35 -1.02 -2.26 -6.09
CA GLU A 35 -1.46 -3.51 -5.47
C GLU A 35 -1.43 -4.63 -6.51
N LEU A 36 -0.87 -5.77 -6.11
CA LEU A 36 -0.81 -7.00 -6.88
C LEU A 36 -1.57 -8.08 -6.12
N THR A 37 -2.36 -8.87 -6.84
CA THR A 37 -3.01 -10.05 -6.28
C THR A 37 -2.02 -11.21 -6.26
N ILE A 38 -1.62 -11.65 -5.07
CA ILE A 38 -0.85 -12.87 -4.85
C ILE A 38 -1.84 -14.01 -4.59
N ASN A 39 -1.72 -15.08 -5.36
CA ASN A 39 -2.47 -16.31 -5.15
C ASN A 39 -1.49 -17.43 -4.81
N GLY A 40 -1.90 -18.37 -3.96
CA GLY A 40 -1.11 -19.53 -3.63
C GLY A 40 -1.88 -20.54 -2.80
N THR A 41 -1.21 -21.64 -2.47
CA THR A 41 -1.76 -22.72 -1.65
C THR A 41 -0.83 -22.94 -0.46
N VAL A 42 -1.39 -23.04 0.73
CA VAL A 42 -0.65 -23.36 1.96
C VAL A 42 -0.81 -24.86 2.23
N VAL A 43 0.32 -25.54 2.37
CA VAL A 43 0.38 -26.99 2.67
C VAL A 43 1.31 -27.22 3.87
N ASP A 44 1.14 -28.36 4.54
CA ASP A 44 2.05 -28.82 5.58
C ASP A 44 3.29 -29.53 5.02
N GLU A 45 4.14 -30.05 5.91
CA GLU A 45 5.36 -30.79 5.54
C GLU A 45 5.07 -32.10 4.80
N SER A 46 3.86 -32.65 4.94
CA SER A 46 3.40 -33.85 4.25
C SER A 46 2.70 -33.52 2.91
N GLY A 47 2.59 -32.23 2.55
CA GLY A 47 1.90 -31.76 1.36
C GLY A 47 0.38 -31.71 1.50
N VAL A 48 -0.17 -31.83 2.72
CA VAL A 48 -1.61 -31.74 2.97
C VAL A 48 -2.03 -30.28 2.99
N PRO A 49 -3.08 -29.88 2.24
CA PRO A 49 -3.58 -28.51 2.26
C PRO A 49 -4.07 -28.08 3.64
N LEU A 50 -3.70 -26.87 4.03
CA LEU A 50 -4.04 -26.31 5.34
C LEU A 50 -5.19 -25.32 5.20
N ALA A 51 -6.40 -25.77 5.51
CA ALA A 51 -7.59 -24.92 5.57
C ALA A 51 -7.63 -24.08 6.84
N GLY A 52 -7.96 -22.79 6.73
CA GLY A 52 -8.00 -21.87 7.87
C GLY A 52 -6.64 -21.31 8.31
N ALA A 53 -5.58 -21.50 7.52
CA ALA A 53 -4.30 -20.83 7.73
C ALA A 53 -4.45 -19.33 7.50
N ASN A 54 -3.81 -18.53 8.36
CA ASN A 54 -3.85 -17.07 8.29
C ASN A 54 -2.59 -16.55 7.58
N ILE A 55 -2.76 -15.65 6.61
CA ILE A 55 -1.71 -15.07 5.79
C ILE A 55 -1.77 -13.57 6.01
N VAL A 56 -0.77 -12.97 6.63
CA VAL A 56 -0.74 -11.54 6.97
C VAL A 56 0.48 -10.89 6.37
N GLU A 57 0.29 -9.73 5.73
CA GLU A 57 1.41 -8.89 5.31
C GLU A 57 2.10 -8.29 6.54
N LYS A 58 3.42 -8.48 6.63
CA LYS A 58 4.24 -8.11 7.78
C LYS A 58 4.09 -6.62 8.11
N ASN A 59 3.93 -6.33 9.40
CA ASN A 59 3.68 -4.98 9.95
C ASN A 59 2.38 -4.33 9.50
N THR A 60 1.46 -5.10 8.91
CA THR A 60 0.12 -4.61 8.55
C THR A 60 -0.94 -5.48 9.21
N THR A 61 -2.19 -5.01 9.15
CA THR A 61 -3.37 -5.81 9.46
C THR A 61 -4.00 -6.43 8.21
N HIS A 62 -3.37 -6.26 7.05
CA HIS A 62 -3.87 -6.79 5.79
C HIS A 62 -3.50 -8.26 5.69
N GLY A 63 -4.51 -9.11 5.52
CA GLY A 63 -4.30 -10.54 5.38
C GLY A 63 -5.47 -11.25 4.72
N ALA A 64 -5.29 -12.53 4.50
CA ALA A 64 -6.28 -13.44 3.97
C ALA A 64 -6.22 -14.75 4.77
N GLN A 65 -7.29 -15.55 4.70
CA GLN A 65 -7.34 -16.89 5.25
C GLN A 65 -7.48 -17.89 4.11
N THR A 66 -6.88 -19.08 4.27
CA THR A 66 -7.05 -20.14 3.28
C THR A 66 -8.44 -20.77 3.32
N ASP A 67 -8.92 -21.17 2.14
CA ASP A 67 -10.14 -21.96 1.98
C ASP A 67 -9.93 -23.45 2.32
N PHE A 68 -10.95 -24.28 2.06
CA PHE A 68 -10.94 -25.71 2.35
C PHE A 68 -9.86 -26.50 1.59
N ASP A 69 -9.43 -25.99 0.43
CA ASP A 69 -8.39 -26.57 -0.41
C ASP A 69 -7.01 -25.95 -0.12
N GLY A 70 -6.89 -25.14 0.93
CA GLY A 70 -5.66 -24.46 1.32
C GLY A 70 -5.29 -23.27 0.45
N ASN A 71 -6.17 -22.82 -0.45
CA ASN A 71 -5.88 -21.72 -1.36
C ASN A 71 -6.14 -20.35 -0.72
N PHE A 72 -5.35 -19.35 -1.08
CA PHE A 72 -5.54 -17.97 -0.67
C PHE A 72 -5.36 -17.00 -1.84
N SER A 73 -5.98 -15.82 -1.70
CA SER A 73 -5.79 -14.68 -2.59
C SER A 73 -5.67 -13.42 -1.73
N LEU A 74 -4.55 -12.69 -1.86
CA LEU A 74 -4.28 -11.48 -1.09
C LEU A 74 -3.75 -10.37 -2.01
N LYS A 75 -4.37 -9.20 -1.95
CA LYS A 75 -3.87 -8.01 -2.65
C LYS A 75 -2.83 -7.31 -1.79
N THR A 76 -1.61 -7.17 -2.28
CA THR A 76 -0.51 -6.56 -1.52
C THR A 76 0.54 -5.96 -2.45
N SER A 77 1.53 -5.27 -1.90
CA SER A 77 2.63 -4.70 -2.68
C SER A 77 3.55 -5.79 -3.25
N SER A 78 4.19 -5.52 -4.39
CA SER A 78 5.19 -6.42 -5.00
C SER A 78 6.34 -6.84 -4.07
N ASN A 79 6.67 -6.00 -3.09
CA ASN A 79 7.76 -6.24 -2.14
C ASN A 79 7.25 -6.62 -0.73
N ALA A 80 5.96 -6.96 -0.60
CA ALA A 80 5.38 -7.35 0.67
C ALA A 80 5.94 -8.69 1.18
N VAL A 81 6.13 -8.78 2.49
CA VAL A 81 6.53 -10.01 3.16
C VAL A 81 5.30 -10.63 3.79
N LEU A 82 4.94 -11.84 3.39
CA LEU A 82 3.79 -12.55 3.94
C LEU A 82 4.22 -13.47 5.09
N VAL A 83 3.48 -13.40 6.19
CA VAL A 83 3.63 -14.27 7.35
C VAL A 83 2.45 -15.23 7.36
N VAL A 84 2.74 -16.52 7.24
CA VAL A 84 1.73 -17.58 7.27
C VAL A 84 1.75 -18.21 8.66
N SER A 85 0.58 -18.30 9.29
CA SER A 85 0.40 -18.94 10.60
C SER A 85 -0.79 -19.88 10.55
N TYR A 86 -0.58 -21.13 10.94
CA TYR A 86 -1.61 -22.15 11.02
C TYR A 86 -1.74 -22.62 12.47
N PHE A 87 -2.97 -22.55 13.01
CA PHE A 87 -3.28 -22.60 14.44
C PHE A 87 -2.69 -21.46 15.28
N VAL A 88 -3.37 -21.11 16.38
CA VAL A 88 -2.95 -20.09 17.37
C VAL A 88 -1.73 -20.59 18.13
N SER A 89 -0.61 -20.69 17.44
CA SER A 89 0.70 -20.87 18.03
C SER A 89 1.63 -19.90 17.33
N PHE A 90 2.29 -19.09 18.16
CA PHE A 90 3.28 -18.07 17.86
C PHE A 90 4.02 -18.29 16.52
N PRO A 91 4.30 -17.20 15.77
CA PRO A 91 4.81 -17.28 14.40
C PRO A 91 6.10 -18.09 14.35
N LYS A 92 5.98 -19.37 13.97
CA LYS A 92 7.11 -20.16 13.51
C LYS A 92 7.11 -20.06 12.00
N ASN A 93 8.22 -19.53 11.49
CA ASN A 93 8.61 -19.41 10.09
C ASN A 93 8.16 -18.11 9.40
N GLN A 94 9.08 -17.15 9.36
CA GLN A 94 9.03 -16.00 8.45
C GLN A 94 9.60 -16.46 7.09
N THR A 95 8.74 -16.80 6.14
CA THR A 95 9.19 -17.13 4.78
C THR A 95 9.09 -15.90 3.90
N THR A 96 10.23 -15.33 3.52
CA THR A 96 10.28 -14.15 2.65
C THR A 96 10.15 -14.58 1.19
N PHE A 97 9.00 -14.37 0.58
CA PHE A 97 8.84 -14.51 -0.87
C PHE A 97 9.35 -13.24 -1.55
N LYS A 98 10.52 -13.31 -2.19
CA LYS A 98 10.98 -12.30 -3.16
C LYS A 98 10.66 -12.83 -4.56
N THR A 99 9.64 -12.29 -5.20
CA THR A 99 9.33 -12.62 -6.60
C THR A 99 10.43 -12.06 -7.50
N LYS A 100 11.06 -12.94 -8.29
CA LYS A 100 12.03 -12.57 -9.33
C LYS A 100 11.28 -11.94 -10.51
N LYS A 101 11.80 -10.82 -10.99
CA LYS A 101 11.36 -10.12 -12.21
C LYS A 101 11.54 -10.99 -13.46
#